data_AF-A0AAX3S645-F1
#
_entry.id   AF-A0AAX3S645-F1
#
_cell.length_a   1.000
_cell.length_b   1.000
_cell.length_c   1.000
_cell.angle_alpha   90.00
_cell.angle_beta   90.00
_cell.angle_gamma   90.00
#
_symmetry.space_group_name_H-M   'P 1'
#
loop_
_entity.id
_entity.type
_entity.pdbx_description
1 polymer ?
#
loop_
_entity_poly.entity_id
_entity_poly.type
_entity_poly.pdbx_seq_one_letter_code
_entity_poly.pdbx_strand_id
1 'polypeptide(L)'
;MSVDAQASQRLMTEVDARAAEELRYASFNQWLSEFRRYAAAQGIREATLVSAFDGLRYRERVIELDRHQPEFVRPIWDYLDTAVSSTRINTGREKLEQHRDTALEMQRRYGVPAEIIVSIWGIESNYGSNFGDFSTLESLATLAYDGRRQDFARGELLAALRIIDQGDIAAEQMRGSWAGAMGHTQFIPSSFEAYAVDGDNDGRRDIWGSIPDVMASTANYLARAGWQSGQPWGAEVVLPSSFDYSQTERRSSAEWAAQGVRAVSGELPAFESAAVIVPAGAEGPAFIVGANFRAILRYNNATSYALAVATLADAIAGRSGISGSWPRDQAPLTRDDVRTLQQRLNSAGYSVGTADGIMGPNTREGVRAFQRDQGLTPDGFATQALLDLLR
;
A
#
# COMPACT_ATOMS: atom_id res chain seq x y z
N MET A 1 9.20 8.94 -22.64
CA MET A 1 8.04 8.20 -23.20
C MET A 1 8.42 7.81 -24.61
N SER A 2 8.53 6.52 -24.91
CA SER A 2 8.99 6.04 -26.22
C SER A 2 7.87 6.08 -27.27
N VAL A 3 8.27 6.15 -28.53
CA VAL A 3 7.41 6.23 -29.72
C VAL A 3 6.47 5.01 -29.83
N ASP A 4 6.84 3.87 -29.24
CA ASP A 4 6.01 2.66 -29.19
C ASP A 4 4.78 2.79 -28.27
N ALA A 5 4.88 3.55 -27.17
CA ALA A 5 3.74 3.79 -26.28
C ALA A 5 2.66 4.64 -26.98
N GLN A 6 3.07 5.54 -27.88
CA GLN A 6 2.15 6.37 -28.66
C GLN A 6 1.51 5.59 -29.83
N ALA A 7 2.17 4.55 -30.35
CA ALA A 7 1.60 3.66 -31.37
C ALA A 7 0.55 2.70 -30.77
N SER A 8 0.80 2.11 -29.59
CA SER A 8 -0.20 1.32 -28.87
C SER A 8 -1.43 2.16 -28.45
N GLN A 9 -1.22 3.44 -28.09
CA GLN A 9 -2.30 4.34 -27.71
C GLN A 9 -3.16 4.81 -28.91
N ARG A 10 -2.60 4.80 -30.12
CA ARG A 10 -3.33 5.10 -31.37
C ARG A 10 -4.06 3.88 -31.95
N LEU A 11 -3.57 2.66 -31.76
CA LEU A 11 -4.32 1.45 -32.14
C LEU A 11 -5.54 1.19 -31.23
N MET A 12 -5.53 1.67 -29.99
CA MET A 12 -6.72 1.63 -29.12
C MET A 12 -7.80 2.63 -29.55
N THR A 13 -7.46 3.76 -30.17
CA THR A 13 -8.44 4.85 -30.41
C THR A 13 -9.26 4.74 -31.70
N GLU A 14 -8.89 3.90 -32.67
CA GLU A 14 -9.67 3.73 -33.91
C GLU A 14 -10.60 2.50 -33.91
N VAL A 15 -10.40 1.55 -32.99
CA VAL A 15 -11.32 0.43 -32.77
C VAL A 15 -12.46 0.82 -31.81
N ASP A 16 -12.23 1.80 -30.93
CA ASP A 16 -13.14 2.21 -29.85
C ASP A 16 -14.36 3.05 -30.29
N ALA A 17 -14.37 3.62 -31.51
CA ALA A 17 -15.50 4.45 -31.96
C ALA A 17 -16.70 3.65 -32.51
N ARG A 18 -16.55 2.33 -32.75
CA ARG A 18 -17.63 1.47 -33.27
C ARG A 18 -18.13 0.38 -32.31
N ALA A 19 -17.52 0.25 -31.12
CA ALA A 19 -17.86 -0.78 -30.13
C ALA A 19 -18.31 -0.22 -28.77
N ALA A 20 -18.80 1.04 -28.76
CA ALA A 20 -19.40 1.66 -27.58
C ALA A 20 -20.92 1.37 -27.46
N GLU A 21 -21.38 0.22 -27.95
CA GLU A 21 -22.40 -0.51 -27.18
C GLU A 21 -21.62 -1.17 -26.05
N GLU A 22 -21.90 -0.81 -24.79
CA GLU A 22 -21.41 -1.57 -23.64
C GLU A 22 -21.56 -3.06 -23.97
N LEU A 23 -20.44 -3.77 -24.13
CA LEU A 23 -20.42 -5.21 -24.36
C LEU A 23 -20.95 -5.86 -23.08
N ARG A 24 -22.28 -5.86 -22.94
CA ARG A 24 -23.00 -6.46 -21.84
C ARG A 24 -23.06 -7.94 -22.12
N TYR A 25 -22.17 -8.69 -21.49
CA TYR A 25 -22.22 -10.14 -21.49
C TYR A 25 -23.51 -10.58 -20.79
N ALA A 26 -24.24 -11.52 -21.38
CA ALA A 26 -25.49 -12.04 -20.81
C ALA A 26 -25.25 -12.87 -19.54
N SER A 27 -24.01 -13.33 -19.31
CA SER A 27 -23.62 -14.04 -18.09
C SER A 27 -22.11 -13.99 -17.86
N PHE A 28 -21.70 -14.30 -16.62
CA PHE A 28 -20.30 -14.52 -16.26
C PHE A 28 -19.63 -15.59 -17.13
N ASN A 29 -20.33 -16.68 -17.43
CA ASN A 29 -19.77 -17.77 -18.26
C ASN A 29 -19.53 -17.34 -19.71
N GLN A 30 -20.40 -16.48 -20.26
CA GLN A 30 -20.16 -15.90 -21.58
C GLN A 30 -18.93 -15.00 -21.56
N TRP A 31 -18.83 -14.11 -20.56
CA TRP A 31 -17.65 -13.27 -20.37
C TRP A 31 -16.37 -14.10 -20.24
N LEU A 32 -16.39 -15.16 -19.43
CA LEU A 32 -15.25 -16.04 -19.19
C LEU A 32 -14.83 -16.76 -20.48
N SER A 33 -15.78 -17.17 -21.33
CA SER A 33 -15.47 -17.77 -22.64
C SER A 33 -14.75 -16.78 -23.57
N GLU A 34 -15.21 -15.53 -23.63
CA GLU A 34 -14.54 -14.50 -24.44
C GLU A 34 -13.16 -14.15 -23.87
N PHE A 35 -13.04 -14.02 -22.54
CA PHE A 35 -11.76 -13.78 -21.89
C PHE A 35 -10.78 -14.94 -22.12
N ARG A 36 -11.24 -16.19 -22.13
CA ARG A 36 -10.42 -17.37 -22.49
C ARG A 36 -9.86 -17.26 -23.90
N ARG A 37 -10.66 -16.85 -24.89
CA ARG A 37 -10.17 -16.64 -26.27
C ARG A 37 -9.17 -15.50 -26.34
N TYR A 38 -9.44 -14.41 -25.62
CA TYR A 38 -8.50 -13.30 -25.50
C TYR A 38 -7.16 -13.77 -24.89
N ALA A 39 -7.18 -14.48 -23.77
CA ALA A 39 -5.97 -14.99 -23.12
C ALA A 39 -5.18 -15.97 -24.01
N ALA A 40 -5.87 -16.85 -24.76
CA ALA A 40 -5.22 -17.70 -25.77
C ALA A 40 -4.52 -16.88 -26.86
N ALA A 41 -5.16 -15.81 -27.35
CA ALA A 41 -4.58 -14.89 -28.32
C ALA A 41 -3.38 -14.09 -27.74
N GLN A 42 -3.30 -13.94 -26.42
CA GLN A 42 -2.15 -13.37 -25.72
C GLN A 42 -1.04 -14.40 -25.43
N GLY A 43 -1.17 -15.63 -25.90
CA GLY A 43 -0.13 -16.67 -25.83
C GLY A 43 -0.22 -17.61 -24.63
N ILE A 44 -1.28 -17.56 -23.82
CA ILE A 44 -1.48 -18.54 -22.73
C ILE A 44 -1.77 -19.91 -23.34
N ARG A 45 -1.04 -20.95 -22.90
CA ARG A 45 -1.22 -22.31 -23.44
C ARG A 45 -2.59 -22.89 -23.05
N GLU A 46 -3.16 -23.69 -23.94
CA GLU A 46 -4.47 -24.31 -23.75
C GLU A 46 -4.56 -25.14 -22.46
N ALA A 47 -3.49 -25.87 -22.11
CA ALA A 47 -3.43 -26.64 -20.86
C ALA A 47 -3.62 -25.75 -19.61
N THR A 48 -3.05 -24.55 -19.61
CA THR A 48 -3.20 -23.58 -18.53
C THR A 48 -4.60 -22.99 -18.50
N LEU A 49 -5.19 -22.69 -19.66
CA LEU A 49 -6.57 -22.19 -19.74
C LEU A 49 -7.58 -23.22 -19.22
N VAL A 50 -7.38 -24.50 -19.56
CA VAL A 50 -8.18 -25.62 -19.03
C VAL A 50 -8.05 -25.68 -17.51
N SER A 51 -6.82 -25.77 -16.98
CA SER A 51 -6.60 -25.86 -15.53
C SER A 51 -7.10 -24.64 -14.76
N ALA A 52 -6.93 -23.43 -15.30
CA ALA A 52 -7.30 -22.20 -14.62
C ALA A 52 -8.80 -21.91 -14.65
N PHE A 53 -9.50 -22.24 -15.75
CA PHE A 53 -10.88 -21.81 -15.96
C PHE A 53 -11.92 -22.92 -15.84
N ASP A 54 -11.54 -24.19 -15.92
CA ASP A 54 -12.51 -25.26 -15.74
C ASP A 54 -13.02 -25.28 -14.29
N GLY A 55 -14.32 -25.05 -14.14
CA GLY A 55 -14.97 -24.99 -12.83
C GLY A 55 -14.78 -23.67 -12.07
N LEU A 56 -14.15 -22.65 -12.67
CA LEU A 56 -14.01 -21.31 -12.09
C LEU A 56 -15.38 -20.67 -11.84
N ARG A 57 -15.61 -20.14 -10.63
CA ARG A 57 -16.91 -19.60 -10.22
C ARG A 57 -16.87 -18.11 -9.96
N TYR A 58 -17.99 -17.45 -10.28
CA TYR A 58 -18.27 -16.11 -9.80
C TYR A 58 -18.39 -16.09 -8.27
N ARG A 59 -17.82 -15.08 -7.61
CA ARG A 59 -17.79 -14.96 -6.15
C ARG A 59 -18.52 -13.69 -5.68
N GLU A 60 -19.79 -13.81 -5.32
CA GLU A 60 -20.59 -12.67 -4.79
C GLU A 60 -19.89 -11.91 -3.66
N ARG A 61 -19.24 -12.65 -2.76
CA ARG A 61 -18.47 -12.07 -1.64
C ARG A 61 -17.37 -11.11 -2.08
N VAL A 62 -16.75 -11.33 -3.23
CA VAL A 62 -15.72 -10.45 -3.79
C VAL A 62 -16.33 -9.10 -4.17
N ILE A 63 -17.53 -9.09 -4.74
CA ILE A 63 -18.24 -7.86 -5.10
C ILE A 63 -18.80 -7.13 -3.88
N GLU A 64 -19.28 -7.86 -2.89
CA GLU A 64 -19.65 -7.25 -1.59
C GLU A 64 -18.45 -6.50 -0.98
N LEU A 65 -17.27 -7.11 -1.00
CA LEU A 65 -16.03 -6.52 -0.47
C LEU A 65 -15.53 -5.35 -1.33
N ASP A 66 -15.60 -5.43 -2.66
CA ASP A 66 -15.26 -4.30 -3.54
C ASP A 66 -16.18 -3.09 -3.29
N ARG A 67 -17.48 -3.34 -3.10
CA ARG A 67 -18.46 -2.27 -2.87
C ARG A 67 -18.46 -1.77 -1.43
N HIS A 68 -17.83 -2.49 -0.50
CA HIS A 68 -17.76 -2.09 0.90
C HIS A 68 -16.90 -0.85 1.08
N GLN A 69 -17.45 0.14 1.77
CA GLN A 69 -16.76 1.37 2.15
C GLN A 69 -16.83 1.47 3.68
N PRO A 70 -15.68 1.45 4.39
CA PRO A 70 -15.69 1.60 5.85
C PRO A 70 -16.36 2.90 6.29
N GLU A 71 -17.19 2.82 7.32
CA GLU A 71 -17.90 3.98 7.90
C GLU A 71 -16.95 4.92 8.65
N PHE A 72 -15.96 4.36 9.36
CA PHE A 72 -14.99 5.11 10.16
C PHE A 72 -13.62 5.19 9.49
N VAL A 73 -13.02 6.38 9.53
CA VAL A 73 -11.60 6.53 9.21
C VAL A 73 -10.80 6.12 10.44
N ARG A 74 -10.10 4.99 10.35
CA ARG A 74 -9.30 4.47 11.46
C ARG A 74 -8.15 5.44 11.78
N PRO A 75 -8.03 5.94 13.03
CA PRO A 75 -6.88 6.71 13.45
C PRO A 75 -5.57 5.96 13.29
N ILE A 76 -4.47 6.68 13.07
CA ILE A 76 -3.17 6.05 12.88
C ILE A 76 -2.70 5.26 14.11
N TRP A 77 -2.96 5.77 15.33
CA TRP A 77 -2.57 5.08 16.55
C TRP A 77 -3.30 3.75 16.71
N ASP A 78 -4.60 3.70 16.41
CA ASP A 78 -5.37 2.44 16.46
C ASP A 78 -4.82 1.43 15.46
N TYR A 79 -4.43 1.89 14.26
CA TYR A 79 -3.76 1.03 13.27
C TYR A 79 -2.44 0.49 13.81
N LEU A 80 -1.57 1.37 14.33
CA LEU A 80 -0.27 1.00 14.88
C LEU A 80 -0.39 0.06 16.09
N ASP A 81 -1.35 0.25 16.98
CA ASP A 81 -1.55 -0.62 18.16
C ASP A 81 -1.78 -2.08 17.74
N THR A 82 -2.49 -2.31 16.64
CA THR A 82 -2.65 -3.66 16.08
C THR A 82 -1.46 -4.10 15.24
N ALA A 83 -0.90 -3.17 14.46
CA ALA A 83 0.11 -3.48 13.48
C ALA A 83 1.49 -3.73 14.11
N VAL A 84 1.72 -3.19 15.30
CA VAL A 84 2.98 -3.24 16.06
C VAL A 84 2.69 -3.80 17.47
N SER A 85 1.76 -4.75 17.56
CA SER A 85 1.40 -5.41 18.81
C SER A 85 2.56 -6.28 19.35
N SER A 86 2.60 -6.48 20.66
CA SER A 86 3.63 -7.34 21.31
C SER A 86 3.66 -8.74 20.72
N THR A 87 2.50 -9.34 20.41
CA THR A 87 2.40 -10.63 19.72
C THR A 87 3.11 -10.58 18.37
N ARG A 88 2.82 -9.58 17.52
CA ARG A 88 3.45 -9.49 16.20
C ARG A 88 4.94 -9.22 16.28
N ILE A 89 5.40 -8.42 17.24
CA ILE A 89 6.84 -8.19 17.49
C ILE A 89 7.52 -9.50 17.88
N ASN A 90 6.97 -10.24 18.83
CA ASN A 90 7.56 -11.49 19.31
C ASN A 90 7.60 -12.55 18.20
N THR A 91 6.51 -12.74 17.46
CA THR A 91 6.49 -13.65 16.30
C THR A 91 7.48 -13.19 15.22
N GLY A 92 7.65 -11.88 15.00
CA GLY A 92 8.65 -11.34 14.07
C GLY A 92 10.08 -11.70 14.48
N ARG A 93 10.41 -11.58 15.77
CA ARG A 93 11.72 -12.01 16.31
C ARG A 93 11.92 -13.52 16.16
N GLU A 94 10.91 -14.32 16.46
CA GLU A 94 10.95 -15.78 16.28
C GLU A 94 11.16 -16.15 14.81
N LYS A 95 10.47 -15.49 13.88
CA LYS A 95 10.59 -15.73 12.43
C LYS A 95 11.92 -15.28 11.87
N LEU A 96 12.43 -14.14 12.33
CA LEU A 96 13.77 -13.68 11.98
C LEU A 96 14.83 -14.68 12.47
N GLU A 97 14.69 -15.21 13.68
CA GLU A 97 15.60 -16.23 14.20
C GLU A 97 15.51 -17.53 13.41
N GLN A 98 14.28 -18.00 13.14
CA GLN A 98 14.02 -19.23 12.38
C GLN A 98 14.61 -19.19 10.96
N HIS A 99 14.59 -18.04 10.31
CA HIS A 99 15.03 -17.85 8.92
C HIS A 99 16.25 -16.92 8.82
N ARG A 100 17.08 -16.89 9.87
CA ARG A 100 18.18 -15.93 10.02
C ARG A 100 19.14 -15.95 8.84
N ASP A 101 19.57 -17.13 8.39
CA ASP A 101 20.55 -17.25 7.31
C ASP A 101 20.01 -16.69 5.99
N THR A 102 18.78 -17.07 5.62
CA THR A 102 18.08 -16.53 4.45
C THR A 102 17.90 -15.02 4.55
N ALA A 103 17.44 -14.50 5.69
CA ALA A 103 17.20 -13.08 5.87
C ALA A 103 18.50 -12.27 5.77
N LEU A 104 19.59 -12.75 6.36
CA LEU A 104 20.90 -12.11 6.27
C LEU A 104 21.50 -12.22 4.87
N GLU A 105 21.25 -13.30 4.14
CA GLU A 105 21.64 -13.42 2.73
C GLU A 105 20.91 -12.38 1.88
N MET A 106 19.59 -12.26 2.01
CA MET A 106 18.81 -11.27 1.28
C MET A 106 19.22 -9.84 1.66
N GLN A 107 19.55 -9.59 2.92
CA GLN A 107 20.12 -8.31 3.35
C GLN A 107 21.45 -8.00 2.64
N ARG A 108 22.37 -8.96 2.57
CA ARG A 108 23.64 -8.76 1.86
C ARG A 108 23.43 -8.54 0.36
N ARG A 109 22.51 -9.28 -0.25
CA ARG A 109 22.24 -9.23 -1.70
C ARG A 109 21.56 -7.94 -2.14
N TYR A 110 20.58 -7.46 -1.37
CA TYR A 110 19.72 -6.34 -1.76
C TYR A 110 19.95 -5.05 -0.96
N GLY A 111 20.74 -5.09 0.12
CA GLY A 111 20.99 -3.93 0.99
C GLY A 111 19.81 -3.52 1.86
N VAL A 112 18.77 -4.36 1.94
CA VAL A 112 17.57 -4.14 2.76
C VAL A 112 17.72 -4.88 4.09
N PRO A 113 17.61 -4.22 5.26
CA PRO A 113 17.74 -4.89 6.55
C PRO A 113 16.78 -6.06 6.72
N ALA A 114 17.26 -7.15 7.33
CA ALA A 114 16.49 -8.36 7.57
C ALA A 114 15.19 -8.08 8.36
N GLU A 115 15.24 -7.16 9.32
CA GLU A 115 14.08 -6.76 10.13
C GLU A 115 13.02 -6.01 9.30
N ILE A 116 13.42 -5.27 8.27
CA ILE A 116 12.47 -4.62 7.34
C ILE A 116 11.77 -5.68 6.48
N ILE A 117 12.53 -6.66 5.96
CA ILE A 117 11.98 -7.77 5.17
C ILE A 117 10.95 -8.55 6.01
N VAL A 118 11.34 -8.95 7.23
CA VAL A 118 10.47 -9.68 8.16
C VAL A 118 9.29 -8.81 8.60
N SER A 119 9.48 -7.52 8.81
CA SER A 119 8.39 -6.62 9.17
C SER A 119 7.34 -6.53 8.07
N ILE A 120 7.72 -6.41 6.80
CA ILE A 120 6.75 -6.44 5.69
C ILE A 120 6.00 -7.78 5.69
N TRP A 121 6.71 -8.90 5.83
CA TRP A 121 6.07 -10.22 5.93
C TRP A 121 5.03 -10.30 7.07
N GLY A 122 5.32 -9.68 8.22
CA GLY A 122 4.41 -9.59 9.36
C GLY A 122 3.19 -8.70 9.10
N ILE A 123 3.37 -7.57 8.43
CA ILE A 123 2.26 -6.65 8.11
C ILE A 123 1.36 -7.21 7.00
N GLU A 124 1.94 -7.80 5.96
CA GLU A 124 1.20 -8.28 4.79
C GLU A 124 0.38 -9.53 5.06
N SER A 125 0.96 -10.52 5.76
CA SER A 125 0.33 -11.84 5.88
C SER A 125 0.37 -12.44 7.29
N ASN A 126 0.72 -11.64 8.30
CA ASN A 126 0.97 -12.12 9.66
C ASN A 126 1.94 -13.33 9.63
N TYR A 127 3.05 -13.15 8.92
CA TYR A 127 4.09 -14.16 8.71
C TYR A 127 3.60 -15.45 8.04
N GLY A 128 2.66 -15.32 7.09
CA GLY A 128 2.08 -16.44 6.34
C GLY A 128 0.88 -17.11 6.99
N SER A 129 0.53 -16.77 8.24
CA SER A 129 -0.63 -17.37 8.91
C SER A 129 -1.98 -16.85 8.36
N ASN A 130 -1.98 -15.70 7.69
CA ASN A 130 -3.17 -15.15 7.05
C ASN A 130 -2.80 -14.26 5.86
N PHE A 131 -2.78 -14.81 4.64
CA PHE A 131 -2.71 -14.06 3.39
C PHE A 131 -4.02 -14.13 2.56
N GLY A 132 -5.10 -14.60 3.19
CA GLY A 132 -6.38 -14.86 2.55
C GLY A 132 -6.52 -16.29 2.00
N ASP A 133 -7.77 -16.71 1.86
CA ASP A 133 -8.20 -18.04 1.44
C ASP A 133 -8.97 -18.02 0.12
N PHE A 134 -9.08 -16.86 -0.53
CA PHE A 134 -9.72 -16.71 -1.83
C PHE A 134 -8.85 -17.31 -2.93
N SER A 135 -9.47 -17.95 -3.92
CA SER A 135 -8.81 -18.23 -5.19
C SER A 135 -8.53 -16.90 -5.90
N THR A 136 -7.26 -16.67 -6.25
CA THR A 136 -6.84 -15.44 -6.95
C THR A 136 -7.54 -15.34 -8.31
N LEU A 137 -7.69 -16.47 -9.02
CA LEU A 137 -8.35 -16.52 -10.33
C LEU A 137 -9.83 -16.17 -10.22
N GLU A 138 -10.57 -16.77 -9.28
CA GLU A 138 -11.99 -16.47 -9.10
C GLU A 138 -12.22 -15.01 -8.66
N SER A 139 -11.37 -14.49 -7.78
CA SER A 139 -11.40 -13.09 -7.35
C SER A 139 -11.20 -12.13 -8.52
N LEU A 140 -10.11 -12.30 -9.28
CA LEU A 140 -9.79 -11.42 -10.39
C LEU A 140 -10.78 -11.55 -11.55
N ALA A 141 -11.25 -12.76 -11.87
CA ALA A 141 -12.31 -12.96 -12.85
C ALA A 141 -13.62 -12.29 -12.44
N THR A 142 -14.01 -12.40 -11.17
CA THR A 142 -15.20 -11.73 -10.63
C THR A 142 -15.07 -10.21 -10.74
N LEU A 143 -13.92 -9.63 -10.36
CA LEU A 143 -13.66 -8.19 -10.45
C LEU A 143 -13.56 -7.69 -11.90
N ALA A 144 -13.01 -8.50 -12.80
CA ALA A 144 -12.88 -8.19 -14.22
C ALA A 144 -14.24 -8.18 -14.95
N TYR A 145 -15.23 -8.88 -14.39
CA TYR A 145 -16.60 -8.94 -14.88
C TYR A 145 -17.52 -7.88 -14.24
N ASP A 146 -17.55 -7.76 -12.89
CA ASP A 146 -18.52 -6.91 -12.16
C ASP A 146 -17.89 -5.97 -11.11
N GLY A 147 -16.55 -5.86 -11.08
CA GLY A 147 -15.85 -4.95 -10.17
C GLY A 147 -15.85 -3.51 -10.66
N ARG A 148 -15.55 -2.55 -9.77
CA ARG A 148 -15.44 -1.12 -10.13
C ARG A 148 -14.23 -0.79 -11.02
N ARG A 149 -13.19 -1.63 -11.01
CA ARG A 149 -11.93 -1.44 -11.76
C ARG A 149 -11.68 -2.61 -12.71
N GLN A 150 -12.63 -2.85 -13.62
CA GLN A 150 -12.64 -4.02 -14.49
C GLN A 150 -11.36 -4.18 -15.31
N ASP A 151 -10.86 -3.11 -15.95
CA ASP A 151 -9.67 -3.20 -16.80
C ASP A 151 -8.40 -3.54 -16.03
N PHE A 152 -8.27 -2.99 -14.82
CA PHE A 152 -7.19 -3.38 -13.91
C PHE A 152 -7.27 -4.89 -13.59
N ALA A 153 -8.44 -5.37 -13.19
CA ALA A 153 -8.64 -6.79 -12.88
C ALA A 153 -8.43 -7.71 -14.09
N ARG A 154 -8.79 -7.29 -15.31
CA ARG A 154 -8.48 -8.02 -16.56
C ARG A 154 -6.98 -8.15 -16.79
N GLY A 155 -6.23 -7.07 -16.57
CA GLY A 155 -4.77 -7.08 -16.66
C GLY A 155 -4.12 -8.01 -15.64
N GLU A 156 -4.55 -7.93 -14.37
CA GLU A 156 -4.05 -8.80 -13.31
C GLU A 156 -4.45 -10.27 -13.52
N LEU A 157 -5.65 -10.56 -14.02
CA LEU A 157 -6.06 -11.93 -14.35
C LEU A 157 -5.18 -12.53 -15.45
N LEU A 158 -4.84 -11.75 -16.48
CA LEU A 158 -3.94 -12.21 -17.53
C LEU A 158 -2.52 -12.46 -17.00
N ALA A 159 -2.02 -11.60 -16.11
CA ALA A 159 -0.75 -11.81 -15.44
C ALA A 159 -0.78 -13.07 -14.55
N ALA A 160 -1.87 -13.32 -13.82
CA ALA A 160 -2.04 -14.54 -13.02
C ALA A 160 -1.96 -15.81 -13.88
N LEU A 161 -2.60 -15.79 -15.06
CA LEU A 161 -2.48 -16.89 -16.02
C LEU A 161 -1.05 -17.09 -16.51
N ARG A 162 -0.29 -16.02 -16.77
CA ARG A 162 1.13 -16.13 -17.18
C ARG A 162 2.00 -16.75 -16.09
N ILE A 163 1.73 -16.47 -14.82
CA ILE A 163 2.44 -17.05 -13.68
C ILE A 163 2.20 -18.57 -13.62
N ILE A 164 0.94 -19.00 -13.75
CA ILE A 164 0.59 -20.43 -13.81
C ILE A 164 1.22 -21.07 -15.05
N ASP A 165 1.18 -20.38 -16.20
CA ASP A 165 1.76 -20.88 -17.44
C ASP A 165 3.29 -21.04 -17.35
N GLN A 166 3.97 -20.20 -16.57
CA GLN A 166 5.41 -20.34 -16.31
C GLN A 166 5.72 -21.51 -15.35
N GLY A 167 4.73 -22.03 -14.63
CA GLY A 167 4.89 -23.15 -13.71
C GLY A 167 5.34 -22.75 -12.31
N ASP A 168 5.24 -21.46 -11.95
CA ASP A 168 5.58 -20.97 -10.61
C ASP A 168 4.63 -21.52 -9.53
N ILE A 169 3.36 -21.74 -9.87
CA ILE A 169 2.33 -22.24 -8.96
C ILE A 169 1.21 -22.98 -9.71
N ALA A 170 0.58 -23.97 -9.08
CA ALA A 170 -0.64 -24.58 -9.60
C ALA A 170 -1.86 -23.66 -9.42
N ALA A 171 -2.82 -23.70 -10.34
CA ALA A 171 -3.99 -22.83 -10.33
C ALA A 171 -4.78 -22.91 -9.01
N GLU A 172 -4.90 -24.11 -8.43
CA GLU A 172 -5.67 -24.39 -7.21
C GLU A 172 -4.95 -23.91 -5.94
N GLN A 173 -3.63 -23.72 -6.03
CA GLN A 173 -2.79 -23.25 -4.94
C GLN A 173 -2.60 -21.73 -4.94
N MET A 174 -2.96 -21.05 -6.04
CA MET A 174 -2.83 -19.59 -6.19
C MET A 174 -3.85 -18.84 -5.34
N ARG A 175 -3.57 -18.73 -4.04
CA ARG A 175 -4.44 -18.12 -3.04
C ARG A 175 -3.99 -16.72 -2.63
N GLY A 176 -4.95 -15.94 -2.15
CA GLY A 176 -4.71 -14.56 -1.75
C GLY A 176 -5.92 -13.87 -1.15
N SER A 177 -5.84 -12.55 -1.13
CA SER A 177 -6.96 -11.69 -0.75
C SER A 177 -8.04 -11.65 -1.82
N TRP A 178 -9.23 -11.19 -1.45
CA TRP A 178 -10.35 -10.98 -2.36
C TRP A 178 -10.03 -10.01 -3.52
N ALA A 179 -9.02 -9.15 -3.35
CA ALA A 179 -8.60 -8.16 -4.35
C ALA A 179 -7.51 -8.67 -5.30
N GLY A 180 -7.07 -9.93 -5.15
CA GLY A 180 -6.04 -10.55 -5.98
C GLY A 180 -4.60 -10.33 -5.50
N ALA A 181 -4.40 -9.83 -4.28
CA ALA A 181 -3.07 -9.82 -3.66
C ALA A 181 -2.71 -11.23 -3.18
N MET A 182 -1.55 -11.74 -3.57
CA MET A 182 -1.24 -13.18 -3.53
C MET A 182 -0.21 -13.54 -2.46
N GLY A 183 -0.39 -14.70 -1.84
CA GLY A 183 0.62 -15.35 -1.00
C GLY A 183 1.14 -14.48 0.15
N HIS A 184 2.30 -14.85 0.68
CA HIS A 184 2.89 -14.20 1.85
C HIS A 184 3.25 -12.72 1.61
N THR A 185 3.62 -12.36 0.39
CA THR A 185 4.04 -11.01 0.02
C THR A 185 2.87 -10.08 -0.30
N GLN A 186 1.67 -10.61 -0.51
CA GLN A 186 0.51 -9.86 -1.00
C GLN A 186 0.80 -9.10 -2.31
N PHE A 187 1.68 -9.62 -3.16
CA PHE A 187 1.86 -9.08 -4.50
C PHE A 187 0.61 -9.31 -5.33
N ILE A 188 0.15 -8.27 -6.05
CA ILE A 188 -0.72 -8.48 -7.21
C ILE A 188 0.07 -9.17 -8.33
N PRO A 189 -0.57 -9.93 -9.24
CA PRO A 189 0.09 -10.66 -10.31
C PRO A 189 1.13 -9.86 -11.12
N SER A 190 0.84 -8.62 -11.51
CA SER A 190 1.80 -7.80 -12.24
C SER A 190 3.04 -7.42 -11.43
N SER A 191 2.89 -7.21 -10.11
CA SER A 191 4.01 -7.03 -9.19
C SER A 191 4.83 -8.32 -9.04
N PHE A 192 4.18 -9.48 -9.02
CA PHE A 192 4.89 -10.76 -9.05
C PHE A 192 5.74 -10.89 -10.31
N GLU A 193 5.19 -10.63 -11.49
CA GLU A 193 5.94 -10.73 -12.75
C GLU A 193 7.18 -9.81 -12.75
N ALA A 194 7.05 -8.61 -12.18
CA ALA A 194 8.12 -7.62 -12.15
C ALA A 194 9.18 -7.87 -11.06
N TYR A 195 8.80 -8.46 -9.92
CA TYR A 195 9.63 -8.41 -8.71
C TYR A 195 9.81 -9.75 -7.99
N ALA A 196 9.02 -10.79 -8.28
CA ALA A 196 9.21 -12.08 -7.64
C ALA A 196 10.55 -12.70 -8.04
N VAL A 197 11.21 -13.33 -7.08
CA VAL A 197 12.55 -13.93 -7.22
C VAL A 197 12.53 -15.34 -6.65
N ASP A 198 13.13 -16.25 -7.40
CA ASP A 198 13.46 -17.61 -6.97
C ASP A 198 14.67 -17.49 -6.03
N GLY A 199 14.38 -17.59 -4.74
CA GLY A 199 15.31 -17.33 -3.64
C GLY A 199 16.12 -18.55 -3.25
N ASP A 200 15.58 -19.76 -3.43
CA ASP A 200 16.26 -21.03 -3.17
C ASP A 200 16.82 -21.72 -4.43
N ASN A 201 16.54 -21.18 -5.61
CA ASN A 201 16.98 -21.65 -6.94
C ASN A 201 16.39 -23.02 -7.33
N ASP A 202 15.15 -23.31 -6.93
CA ASP A 202 14.45 -24.54 -7.31
C ASP A 202 13.77 -24.47 -8.69
N GLY A 203 13.82 -23.29 -9.33
CA GLY A 203 13.23 -23.00 -10.63
C GLY A 203 11.83 -22.38 -10.57
N ARG A 204 11.31 -22.06 -9.38
CA ARG A 204 10.01 -21.42 -9.16
C ARG A 204 10.14 -20.18 -8.29
N ARG A 205 9.18 -19.27 -8.41
CA ARG A 205 9.04 -18.10 -7.53
C ARG A 205 7.84 -18.29 -6.63
N ASP A 206 7.89 -19.27 -5.74
CA ASP A 206 6.80 -19.67 -4.87
C ASP A 206 6.65 -18.74 -3.64
N ILE A 207 5.97 -17.60 -3.82
CA ILE A 207 5.61 -16.68 -2.73
C ILE A 207 4.50 -17.21 -1.79
N TRP A 208 4.07 -18.47 -1.94
CA TRP A 208 3.06 -19.12 -1.09
C TRP A 208 3.69 -20.12 -0.14
N GLY A 209 4.64 -20.93 -0.61
CA GLY A 209 5.27 -22.02 0.15
C GLY A 209 6.75 -21.83 0.48
N SER A 210 7.49 -21.03 -0.30
CA SER A 210 8.94 -20.85 -0.11
C SER A 210 9.26 -19.55 0.63
N ILE A 211 9.71 -19.66 1.88
CA ILE A 211 10.17 -18.49 2.66
C ILE A 211 11.40 -17.81 2.03
N PRO A 212 12.39 -18.55 1.47
CA PRO A 212 13.43 -17.95 0.62
C PRO A 212 12.87 -17.03 -0.47
N ASP A 213 11.87 -17.47 -1.22
CA ASP A 213 11.29 -16.67 -2.31
C ASP A 213 10.53 -15.46 -1.79
N VAL A 214 9.80 -15.61 -0.69
CA VAL A 214 9.10 -14.51 -0.01
C VAL A 214 10.09 -13.43 0.42
N MET A 215 11.20 -13.80 1.06
CA MET A 215 12.22 -12.86 1.51
C MET A 215 12.96 -12.23 0.33
N ALA A 216 13.34 -13.02 -0.67
CA ALA A 216 14.04 -12.55 -1.86
C ALA A 216 13.18 -11.58 -2.68
N SER A 217 11.92 -11.91 -2.89
CA SER A 217 10.94 -11.09 -3.62
C SER A 217 10.67 -9.77 -2.91
N THR A 218 10.46 -9.81 -1.59
CA THR A 218 10.25 -8.60 -0.77
C THR A 218 11.48 -7.69 -0.81
N ALA A 219 12.67 -8.25 -0.66
CA ALA A 219 13.93 -7.49 -0.70
C ALA A 219 14.20 -6.89 -2.09
N ASN A 220 13.98 -7.68 -3.16
CA ASN A 220 14.11 -7.20 -4.54
C ASN A 220 13.14 -6.06 -4.84
N TYR A 221 11.88 -6.16 -4.38
CA TYR A 221 10.90 -5.09 -4.54
C TYR A 221 11.40 -3.78 -3.92
N LEU A 222 11.84 -3.81 -2.65
CA LEU A 222 12.31 -2.61 -1.97
C LEU A 222 13.58 -2.03 -2.62
N ALA A 223 14.51 -2.88 -3.03
CA ALA A 223 15.70 -2.45 -3.77
C ALA A 223 15.31 -1.73 -5.07
N ARG A 224 14.39 -2.30 -5.87
CA ARG A 224 13.84 -1.70 -7.10
C ARG A 224 13.03 -0.44 -6.82
N ALA A 225 12.40 -0.34 -5.66
CA ALA A 225 11.66 0.84 -5.20
C ALA A 225 12.56 2.00 -4.74
N GLY A 226 13.89 1.83 -4.76
CA GLY A 226 14.86 2.87 -4.44
C GLY A 226 15.36 2.86 -2.99
N TRP A 227 15.35 1.69 -2.34
CA TRP A 227 15.98 1.54 -1.03
C TRP A 227 17.47 1.90 -1.08
N GLN A 228 17.91 2.69 -0.11
CA GLN A 228 19.28 3.15 0.10
C GLN A 228 19.90 2.37 1.27
N SER A 229 20.83 1.47 0.95
CA SER A 229 21.56 0.69 1.96
C SER A 229 22.27 1.61 2.95
N GLY A 230 22.24 1.25 4.24
CA GLY A 230 22.87 2.01 5.33
C GLY A 230 22.14 3.28 5.78
N GLN A 231 21.10 3.73 5.06
CA GLN A 231 20.26 4.85 5.48
C GLN A 231 19.09 4.37 6.35
N PRO A 232 18.67 5.10 7.40
CA PRO A 232 17.46 4.77 8.14
C PRO A 232 16.20 5.11 7.31
N TRP A 233 15.05 4.57 7.72
CA TRP A 233 13.76 4.98 7.14
C TRP A 233 13.44 6.44 7.49
N GLY A 234 13.78 6.86 8.71
CA GLY A 234 13.47 8.15 9.29
C GLY A 234 13.86 8.22 10.76
N ALA A 235 13.45 9.28 11.43
CA ALA A 235 13.58 9.46 12.87
C ALA A 235 12.42 10.30 13.42
N GLU A 236 12.06 10.09 14.68
CA GLU A 236 11.14 10.97 15.40
C GLU A 236 11.82 12.32 15.71
N VAL A 237 11.08 13.41 15.55
CA VAL A 237 11.58 14.77 15.69
C VAL A 237 10.69 15.64 16.56
N VAL A 238 11.31 16.62 17.21
CA VAL A 238 10.65 17.75 17.85
C VAL A 238 10.61 18.90 16.86
N LEU A 239 9.43 19.49 16.68
CA LEU A 239 9.22 20.66 15.84
C LEU A 239 9.22 21.92 16.71
N PRO A 240 9.79 23.04 16.24
CA PRO A 240 9.69 24.31 16.95
C PRO A 240 8.25 24.81 16.94
N SER A 241 7.86 25.63 17.93
CA SER A 241 6.51 26.21 18.00
C SER A 241 6.13 27.06 16.78
N SER A 242 7.13 27.57 16.04
CA SER A 242 6.97 28.34 14.81
C SER A 242 6.95 27.50 13.53
N PHE A 243 6.86 26.17 13.63
CA PHE A 243 6.94 25.29 12.48
C PHE A 243 5.76 25.52 11.52
N ASP A 244 6.06 25.62 10.22
CA ASP A 244 5.04 25.74 9.18
C ASP A 244 4.61 24.34 8.68
N TYR A 245 3.42 23.92 9.12
CA TYR A 245 2.82 22.62 8.79
C TYR A 245 2.22 22.54 7.37
N SER A 246 2.22 23.64 6.61
CA SER A 246 1.82 23.65 5.20
C SER A 246 2.93 23.16 4.26
N GLN A 247 4.17 23.07 4.76
CA GLN A 247 5.32 22.63 3.96
C GLN A 247 5.15 21.17 3.48
N THR A 248 5.16 20.99 2.17
CA THR A 248 5.13 19.67 1.50
C THR A 248 6.43 19.35 0.77
N GLU A 249 7.34 20.33 0.69
CA GLU A 249 8.62 20.22 0.00
C GLU A 249 9.58 19.28 0.73
N ARG A 250 10.47 18.65 -0.04
CA ARG A 250 11.60 17.88 0.51
C ARG A 250 12.81 18.78 0.65
N ARG A 251 13.52 18.62 1.75
CA ARG A 251 14.74 19.38 2.09
C ARG A 251 15.77 18.43 2.68
N SER A 252 17.02 18.84 2.67
CA SER A 252 18.06 18.13 3.43
C SER A 252 17.79 18.21 4.93
N SER A 253 18.34 17.27 5.70
CA SER A 253 18.26 17.32 7.16
C SER A 253 18.92 18.57 7.74
N ALA A 254 19.96 19.10 7.07
CA ALA A 254 20.60 20.35 7.46
C ALA A 254 19.67 21.56 7.33
N GLU A 255 18.90 21.63 6.24
CA GLU A 255 17.89 22.67 6.04
C GLU A 255 16.72 22.55 7.03
N TRP A 256 16.26 21.34 7.33
CA TRP A 256 15.26 21.13 8.39
C TRP A 256 15.80 21.54 9.76
N ALA A 257 17.06 21.22 10.06
CA ALA A 257 17.72 21.65 11.29
C ALA A 257 17.84 23.18 11.36
N ALA A 258 18.14 23.86 10.25
CA ALA A 258 18.19 25.31 10.18
C ALA A 258 16.81 25.96 10.48
N GLN A 259 15.71 25.26 10.19
CA GLN A 259 14.35 25.67 10.56
C GLN A 259 13.97 25.31 12.00
N GLY A 260 14.86 24.69 12.78
CA GLY A 260 14.62 24.36 14.19
C GLY A 260 14.14 22.93 14.45
N VAL A 261 14.01 22.08 13.42
CA VAL A 261 13.69 20.64 13.61
C VAL A 261 14.84 19.95 14.34
N ARG A 262 14.55 19.13 15.34
CA ARG A 262 15.55 18.39 16.14
C ARG A 262 15.13 16.94 16.30
N ALA A 263 16.08 16.00 16.34
CA ALA A 263 15.75 14.61 16.67
C ALA A 263 15.26 14.53 18.13
N VAL A 264 14.30 13.64 18.41
CA VAL A 264 13.89 13.33 19.79
C VAL A 264 15.04 12.71 20.58
N SER A 265 15.88 11.92 19.91
CA SER A 265 17.08 11.31 20.47
C SER A 265 18.22 11.32 19.45
N GLY A 266 19.43 11.64 19.91
CA GLY A 266 20.62 11.68 19.07
C GLY A 266 20.62 12.83 18.05
N GLU A 267 21.25 12.59 16.90
CA GLU A 267 21.33 13.54 15.79
C GLU A 267 20.29 13.22 14.71
N LEU A 268 19.92 14.22 13.91
CA LEU A 268 19.09 13.98 12.74
C LEU A 268 19.84 13.07 11.74
N PRO A 269 19.19 12.06 11.15
CA PRO A 269 19.80 11.30 10.07
C PRO A 269 20.25 12.22 8.93
N ALA A 270 21.41 11.94 8.33
CA ALA A 270 21.96 12.74 7.24
C ALA A 270 21.24 12.45 5.90
N PHE A 271 20.08 13.07 5.69
CA PHE A 271 19.35 12.96 4.44
C PHE A 271 19.62 14.16 3.52
N GLU A 272 19.92 13.88 2.26
CA GLU A 272 19.96 14.90 1.20
C GLU A 272 18.56 15.37 0.78
N SER A 273 17.54 14.53 1.00
CA SER A 273 16.15 14.82 0.64
C SER A 273 15.17 14.06 1.54
N ALA A 274 14.64 14.76 2.53
CA ALA A 274 13.66 14.28 3.50
C ALA A 274 12.43 15.17 3.60
N ALA A 275 11.32 14.60 4.05
CA ALA A 275 10.10 15.32 4.41
C ALA A 275 9.88 15.23 5.93
N VAL A 276 9.24 16.24 6.51
CA VAL A 276 8.65 16.12 7.84
C VAL A 276 7.19 15.69 7.69
N ILE A 277 6.77 14.67 8.42
CA ILE A 277 5.39 14.20 8.47
C ILE A 277 4.84 14.29 9.90
N VAL A 278 3.56 14.65 10.01
CA VAL A 278 2.81 14.79 11.26
C VAL A 278 1.52 13.98 11.15
N PRO A 279 1.59 12.65 11.34
CA PRO A 279 0.48 11.77 10.97
C PRO A 279 -0.82 12.00 11.76
N ALA A 280 -0.73 12.63 12.93
CA ALA A 280 -1.85 12.98 13.80
C ALA A 280 -1.88 14.47 14.16
N GLY A 281 -1.46 15.34 13.22
CA GLY A 281 -1.46 16.80 13.43
C GLY A 281 -0.36 17.28 14.39
N ALA A 282 -0.48 18.53 14.82
CA ALA A 282 0.51 19.23 15.63
C ALA A 282 0.64 18.69 17.07
N GLU A 283 -0.40 18.05 17.58
CA GLU A 283 -0.44 17.45 18.92
C GLU A 283 0.12 16.02 18.96
N GLY A 284 0.36 15.41 17.79
CA GLY A 284 0.93 14.08 17.67
C GLY A 284 2.45 14.07 17.45
N PRO A 285 3.06 12.88 17.39
CA PRO A 285 4.48 12.73 17.05
C PRO A 285 4.76 13.18 15.61
N ALA A 286 5.93 13.79 15.42
CA ALA A 286 6.45 14.20 14.12
C ALA A 286 7.66 13.36 13.72
N PHE A 287 7.84 13.15 12.41
CA PHE A 287 8.95 12.34 11.89
C PHE A 287 9.62 13.03 10.73
N ILE A 288 10.95 12.98 10.67
CA ILE A 288 11.72 13.23 9.45
C ILE A 288 11.89 11.90 8.70
N VAL A 289 11.48 11.84 7.44
CA VAL A 289 11.46 10.60 6.65
C VAL A 289 12.23 10.73 5.33
N GLY A 290 13.09 9.73 5.07
CA GLY A 290 14.04 9.72 3.95
C GLY A 290 13.58 8.89 2.74
N ALA A 291 14.55 8.44 1.93
CA ALA A 291 14.29 7.60 0.76
C ALA A 291 13.70 6.23 1.11
N ASN A 292 14.16 5.62 2.21
CA ASN A 292 13.73 4.29 2.62
C ASN A 292 12.26 4.25 3.07
N PHE A 293 11.76 5.28 3.74
CA PHE A 293 10.32 5.40 4.00
C PHE A 293 9.50 5.51 2.71
N ARG A 294 10.02 6.21 1.68
CA ARG A 294 9.38 6.27 0.37
C ARG A 294 9.40 4.93 -0.36
N ALA A 295 10.48 4.15 -0.23
CA ALA A 295 10.54 2.79 -0.77
C ALA A 295 9.46 1.89 -0.15
N ILE A 296 9.21 2.01 1.17
CA ILE A 296 8.11 1.29 1.84
C ILE A 296 6.74 1.76 1.32
N LEU A 297 6.55 3.07 1.13
CA LEU A 297 5.31 3.62 0.55
C LEU A 297 5.03 3.12 -0.88
N ARG A 298 6.04 2.66 -1.62
CA ARG A 298 5.82 2.02 -2.92
C ARG A 298 5.11 0.69 -2.78
N TYR A 299 5.39 -0.06 -1.72
CA TYR A 299 4.75 -1.34 -1.42
C TYR A 299 3.26 -1.14 -1.11
N ASN A 300 2.95 -0.18 -0.22
CA ASN A 300 1.61 0.29 0.04
C ASN A 300 1.62 1.79 0.37
N ASN A 301 0.90 2.59 -0.43
CA ASN A 301 0.96 4.04 -0.42
C ASN A 301 0.11 4.68 0.71
N ALA A 302 0.31 4.22 1.95
CA ALA A 302 -0.30 4.76 3.15
C ALA A 302 0.75 5.06 4.20
N THR A 303 0.74 6.29 4.75
CA THR A 303 1.67 6.70 5.83
C THR A 303 1.54 5.81 7.06
N SER A 304 0.32 5.37 7.41
CA SER A 304 0.07 4.44 8.51
C SER A 304 0.76 3.09 8.29
N TYR A 305 0.67 2.54 7.09
CA TYR A 305 1.36 1.32 6.70
C TYR A 305 2.88 1.47 6.79
N ALA A 306 3.43 2.53 6.19
CA ALA A 306 4.88 2.71 6.15
C ALA A 306 5.46 2.93 7.56
N LEU A 307 4.74 3.65 8.44
CA LEU A 307 5.12 3.77 9.84
C LEU A 307 4.99 2.43 10.59
N ALA A 308 3.96 1.64 10.34
CA ALA A 308 3.84 0.31 10.95
C ALA A 308 4.99 -0.61 10.56
N VAL A 309 5.37 -0.68 9.28
CA VAL A 309 6.53 -1.46 8.83
C VAL A 309 7.82 -0.96 9.48
N ALA A 310 8.06 0.35 9.42
CA ALA A 310 9.27 0.94 9.97
C ALA A 310 9.41 0.68 11.49
N THR A 311 8.34 0.91 12.24
CA THR A 311 8.34 0.79 13.71
C THR A 311 8.30 -0.67 14.17
N LEU A 312 7.64 -1.56 13.44
CA LEU A 312 7.71 -3.01 13.70
C LEU A 312 9.12 -3.54 13.43
N ALA A 313 9.79 -3.12 12.36
CA ALA A 313 11.19 -3.47 12.12
C ALA A 313 12.13 -2.98 13.24
N ASP A 314 11.93 -1.74 13.71
CA ASP A 314 12.67 -1.19 14.85
C ASP A 314 12.43 -2.00 16.13
N ALA A 315 11.17 -2.35 16.41
CA ALA A 315 10.81 -3.16 17.57
C ALA A 315 11.37 -4.58 17.49
N ILE A 316 11.32 -5.23 16.32
CA ILE A 316 11.94 -6.56 16.09
C ILE A 316 13.44 -6.49 16.39
N ALA A 317 14.13 -5.44 15.92
CA ALA A 317 15.55 -5.19 16.19
C ALA A 317 15.87 -4.79 17.64
N GLY A 318 14.87 -4.62 18.50
CA GLY A 318 15.06 -4.20 19.89
C GLY A 318 15.35 -2.70 20.06
N ARG A 319 15.07 -1.88 19.05
CA ARG A 319 15.16 -0.41 19.14
C ARG A 319 13.92 0.16 19.84
N SER A 320 14.08 1.34 20.45
CA SER A 320 12.97 2.06 21.08
C SER A 320 11.89 2.41 20.05
N GLY A 321 10.63 2.32 20.48
CA GLY A 321 9.48 2.76 19.69
C GLY A 321 9.30 4.28 19.69
N ILE A 322 8.14 4.70 19.19
CA ILE A 322 7.71 6.10 19.19
C ILE A 322 7.59 6.61 20.64
N SER A 323 8.23 7.73 20.93
CA SER A 323 8.27 8.35 22.26
C SER A 323 7.12 9.32 22.49
N GLY A 324 6.71 10.06 21.46
CA GLY A 324 5.61 11.02 21.52
C GLY A 324 4.26 10.37 21.79
N SER A 325 3.39 11.07 22.51
CA SER A 325 2.02 10.66 22.75
C SER A 325 1.14 10.90 21.53
N TRP A 326 0.22 9.98 21.28
CA TRP A 326 -0.85 10.18 20.29
C TRP A 326 -2.04 10.92 20.92
N PRO A 327 -2.72 11.81 20.18
CA PRO A 327 -3.88 12.55 20.66
C PRO A 327 -5.14 11.66 20.67
N ARG A 328 -5.17 10.69 21.59
CA ARG A 328 -6.18 9.62 21.66
C ARG A 328 -7.56 10.09 22.14
N ASP A 329 -7.62 11.27 22.72
CA ASP A 329 -8.85 11.95 23.12
C ASP A 329 -9.63 12.52 21.91
N GLN A 330 -8.97 12.66 20.75
CA GLN A 330 -9.62 13.12 19.53
C GLN A 330 -10.45 11.99 18.89
N ALA A 331 -11.77 12.20 18.81
CA ALA A 331 -12.68 11.25 18.18
C ALA A 331 -12.38 11.10 16.66
N PRO A 332 -12.38 9.87 16.11
CA PRO A 332 -12.24 9.66 14.69
C PRO A 332 -13.43 10.25 13.93
N LEU A 333 -13.16 10.87 12.78
CA LEU A 333 -14.21 11.29 11.86
C LEU A 333 -14.77 10.06 11.12
N THR A 334 -16.10 9.99 11.03
CA THR A 334 -16.75 9.10 10.07
C THR A 334 -16.57 9.63 8.65
N ARG A 335 -16.82 8.78 7.66
CA ARG A 335 -16.84 9.21 6.26
C ARG A 335 -17.90 10.29 6.01
N ASP A 336 -19.03 10.22 6.70
CA ASP A 336 -20.10 11.20 6.61
C ASP A 336 -19.72 12.52 7.30
N ASP A 337 -18.95 12.46 8.40
CA ASP A 337 -18.34 13.64 9.00
C ASP A 337 -17.36 14.31 8.05
N VAL A 338 -16.49 13.55 7.37
CA VAL A 338 -15.58 14.10 6.35
C VAL A 338 -16.35 14.72 5.19
N ARG A 339 -17.45 14.11 4.73
CA ARG A 339 -18.30 14.68 3.69
C ARG A 339 -18.93 16.00 4.16
N THR A 340 -19.42 16.03 5.39
CA THR A 340 -20.01 17.22 6.00
C THR A 340 -18.95 18.33 6.15
N LEU A 341 -17.75 17.98 6.60
CA LEU A 341 -16.60 18.87 6.68
C LEU A 341 -16.31 19.50 5.32
N GLN A 342 -16.21 18.69 4.27
CA GLN A 342 -15.93 19.17 2.91
C GLN A 342 -17.03 20.13 2.40
N GLN A 343 -18.30 19.81 2.62
CA GLN A 343 -19.43 20.67 2.25
C GLN A 343 -19.40 22.02 2.98
N ARG A 344 -19.06 22.01 4.27
CA ARG A 344 -18.97 23.21 5.10
C ARG A 344 -17.78 24.07 4.71
N LEU A 345 -16.61 23.47 4.48
CA LEU A 345 -15.42 24.17 3.98
C LEU A 345 -15.72 24.86 2.65
N ASN A 346 -16.35 24.17 1.69
CA ASN A 346 -16.76 24.78 0.42
C ASN A 346 -17.74 25.94 0.61
N SER A 347 -18.75 25.77 1.49
CA SER A 347 -19.72 26.83 1.80
C SER A 347 -19.08 28.05 2.46
N ALA A 348 -18.02 27.85 3.24
CA ALA A 348 -17.24 28.91 3.88
C ALA A 348 -16.17 29.53 2.95
N GLY A 349 -16.09 29.10 1.68
CA GLY A 349 -15.19 29.67 0.68
C GLY A 349 -13.84 28.94 0.51
N TYR A 350 -13.60 27.86 1.23
CA TYR A 350 -12.40 27.02 1.07
C TYR A 350 -12.66 25.94 0.01
N SER A 351 -12.08 26.10 -1.17
CA SER A 351 -12.28 25.18 -2.30
C SER A 351 -11.60 23.83 -2.07
N VAL A 352 -12.35 22.86 -1.52
CA VAL A 352 -11.85 21.50 -1.24
C VAL A 352 -12.25 20.46 -2.29
N GLY A 353 -13.03 20.87 -3.31
CA GLY A 353 -13.51 19.98 -4.37
C GLY A 353 -14.81 19.26 -4.00
N THR A 354 -15.08 18.11 -4.64
CA THR A 354 -16.29 17.32 -4.39
C THR A 354 -16.27 16.74 -2.98
N ALA A 355 -17.42 16.81 -2.29
CA ALA A 355 -17.59 16.18 -0.99
C ALA A 355 -17.78 14.65 -1.12
N ASP A 356 -16.67 13.93 -1.23
CA ASP A 356 -16.59 12.47 -1.45
C ASP A 356 -16.38 11.65 -0.16
N GLY A 357 -16.13 12.33 0.96
CA GLY A 357 -15.81 11.72 2.25
C GLY A 357 -14.36 11.25 2.37
N ILE A 358 -13.46 11.71 1.49
CA ILE A 358 -12.04 11.32 1.48
C ILE A 358 -11.17 12.50 1.93
N MET A 359 -10.31 12.27 2.94
CA MET A 359 -9.34 13.25 3.43
C MET A 359 -8.10 13.40 2.51
N GLY A 360 -8.35 13.86 1.28
CA GLY A 360 -7.33 14.08 0.25
C GLY A 360 -6.56 15.41 0.42
N PRO A 361 -5.58 15.68 -0.46
CA PRO A 361 -4.74 16.88 -0.40
C PRO A 361 -5.54 18.20 -0.40
N ASN A 362 -6.56 18.32 -1.26
CA ASN A 362 -7.39 19.53 -1.34
C ASN A 362 -8.18 19.77 -0.05
N THR A 363 -8.74 18.71 0.55
CA THR A 363 -9.46 18.80 1.83
C THR A 363 -8.52 19.21 2.96
N ARG A 364 -7.32 18.62 3.04
CA ARG A 364 -6.31 18.99 4.04
C ARG A 364 -5.88 20.45 3.89
N GLU A 365 -5.73 20.94 2.66
CA GLU A 365 -5.38 22.35 2.43
C GLU A 365 -6.51 23.31 2.82
N GLY A 366 -7.77 22.98 2.51
CA GLY A 366 -8.91 23.77 2.99
C GLY A 366 -9.03 23.77 4.51
N VAL A 367 -8.73 22.63 5.17
CA VAL A 367 -8.65 22.55 6.63
C VAL A 367 -7.58 23.49 7.18
N ARG A 368 -6.36 23.51 6.60
CA ARG A 368 -5.31 24.43 7.02
C ARG A 368 -5.70 25.88 6.86
N ALA A 369 -6.32 26.23 5.74
CA ALA A 369 -6.79 27.58 5.48
C ALA A 369 -7.84 28.00 6.52
N PHE A 370 -8.81 27.14 6.82
CA PHE A 370 -9.80 27.40 7.86
C PHE A 370 -9.17 27.53 9.25
N GLN A 371 -8.28 26.60 9.64
CA GLN A 371 -7.56 26.66 10.92
C GLN A 371 -6.82 28.00 11.07
N ARG A 372 -6.14 28.46 10.01
CA ARG A 372 -5.43 29.75 10.00
C ARG A 372 -6.39 30.92 10.26
N ASP A 373 -7.53 30.94 9.59
CA ASP A 373 -8.53 32.01 9.73
C ASP A 373 -9.21 32.01 11.11
N GLN A 374 -9.24 30.86 11.78
CA GLN A 374 -9.72 30.72 13.17
C GLN A 374 -8.62 30.96 14.23
N GLY A 375 -7.38 31.27 13.82
CA GLY A 375 -6.26 31.44 14.75
C GLY A 375 -5.78 30.14 15.41
N LEU A 376 -6.11 28.99 14.81
CA LEU A 376 -5.64 27.65 15.20
C LEU A 376 -4.33 27.31 14.48
N THR A 377 -3.63 26.29 14.97
CA THR A 377 -2.45 25.73 14.26
C THR A 377 -2.88 25.12 12.92
N PRO A 378 -2.37 25.59 11.77
CA PRO A 378 -2.78 25.13 10.45
C PRO A 378 -2.10 23.82 10.05
N ASP A 379 -2.35 22.74 10.79
CA ASP A 379 -1.73 21.42 10.60
C ASP A 379 -2.42 20.53 9.56
N GLY A 380 -3.65 20.87 9.17
CA GLY A 380 -4.42 20.10 8.19
C GLY A 380 -5.04 18.83 8.78
N PHE A 381 -5.00 18.66 10.10
CA PHE A 381 -5.59 17.53 10.80
C PHE A 381 -7.04 17.84 11.19
N ALA A 382 -7.97 17.11 10.59
CA ALA A 382 -9.39 17.31 10.85
C ALA A 382 -9.83 16.51 12.07
N THR A 383 -10.48 17.18 13.01
CA THR A 383 -11.02 16.60 14.24
C THR A 383 -12.52 16.87 14.35
N GLN A 384 -13.21 16.15 15.21
CA GLN A 384 -14.62 16.42 15.51
C GLN A 384 -14.83 17.86 16.01
N ALA A 385 -13.91 18.35 16.86
CA ALA A 385 -13.94 19.72 17.36
C ALA A 385 -13.82 20.76 16.23
N LEU A 386 -12.98 20.49 15.22
CA LEU A 386 -12.88 21.36 14.05
C LEU A 386 -14.18 21.36 13.22
N LEU A 387 -14.80 20.19 13.05
CA LEU A 387 -16.08 20.09 12.38
C LEU A 387 -17.19 20.86 13.12
N ASP A 388 -17.16 20.84 14.46
CA ASP A 388 -18.10 21.61 15.29
C ASP A 388 -17.86 23.13 15.21
N LEU A 389 -16.63 23.60 15.01
CA LEU A 389 -16.34 25.02 14.78
C LEU A 389 -16.84 25.52 13.42
N LEU A 390 -16.99 24.64 12.43
CA LEU A 390 -17.60 24.94 11.13
C LEU A 390 -19.15 24.92 11.18
N ARG A 391 -19.75 24.71 12.38
CA ARG A 391 -21.19 24.51 12.50
C ARG A 391 -22.05 25.74 12.36
#